data_AF-Q4CSP4-F1
#
_entry.id   AF-Q4CSP4-F1
#
_cell.length_a   1.000
_cell.length_b   1.000
_cell.length_c   1.000
_cell.angle_alpha   90.00
_cell.angle_beta   90.00
_cell.angle_gamma   90.00
#
_symmetry.space_group_name_H-M   'P 1'
#
loop_
_entity.id
_entity.type
_entity.pdbx_description
1 polymer ?
#
loop_
_entity_poly.entity_id
_entity_poly.type
_entity_poly.pdbx_seq_one_letter_code
_entity_poly.pdbx_strand_id
1 'polypeptide(L)'
;MARDRMAEFISLVPHRGRGVASHGNIHGGNGNNGCEGTERSAMWLPIDDETRPIFTSLSKIRQQVEALEALHVEQLVEMCARKREAVHDAVEKICSECHSSREMIHKYNRATKQLAEGVNTNRRPINTAELRMRQNIAMFMECQLMQNVRNMWMERKAQEERLVDATARRLKARFGVVENSVDENFNRGEMTVEHSLEIARRLVATGNEDRSFSLARDELERVTRTRDAVLELEQDMQDLLQLFSDLQLLLQGQHEQLILIQQNVEESCQNLVASAEHLQAAKQHKKKSCCVLQ
;
A
#
# COMPACT_ATOMS: atom_id res chain seq x y z
N MET A 1 9.41 6.55 -6.79
CA MET A 1 8.76 6.74 -8.10
C MET A 1 9.82 7.17 -9.09
N ALA A 2 10.06 6.37 -10.13
CA ALA A 2 10.99 6.71 -11.19
C ALA A 2 10.48 8.00 -11.87
N ARG A 3 11.05 9.14 -11.47
CA ARG A 3 10.88 10.39 -12.23
C ARG A 3 11.19 10.09 -13.69
N ASP A 4 10.41 10.69 -14.56
CA ASP A 4 10.32 10.50 -16.00
C ASP A 4 11.65 10.73 -16.75
N ARG A 5 12.68 9.92 -16.44
CA ARG A 5 13.96 9.87 -17.16
C ARG A 5 13.72 9.41 -18.60
N MET A 6 12.59 8.74 -18.88
CA MET A 6 12.20 8.39 -20.24
C MET A 6 11.95 9.66 -21.08
N ALA A 7 11.36 10.72 -20.53
CA ALA A 7 11.31 12.01 -21.23
C ALA A 7 12.71 12.56 -21.55
N GLU A 8 13.71 12.39 -20.67
CA GLU A 8 15.10 12.77 -20.97
C GLU A 8 15.73 11.88 -22.06
N PHE A 9 15.41 10.59 -22.09
CA PHE A 9 15.89 9.66 -23.13
C PHE A 9 15.20 9.86 -24.48
N ILE A 10 13.89 10.15 -24.49
CA ILE A 10 13.07 10.37 -25.70
C ILE A 10 13.24 11.79 -26.24
N SER A 11 13.40 12.82 -25.40
CA SER A 11 13.57 14.22 -25.87
C SER A 11 14.86 14.46 -26.66
N LEU A 12 15.83 13.56 -26.55
CA LEU A 12 17.06 13.60 -27.35
C LEU A 12 16.96 12.82 -28.66
N VAL A 13 15.77 12.31 -29.01
CA VAL A 13 15.45 11.80 -30.35
C VAL A 13 15.53 12.99 -31.33
N PRO A 14 16.36 12.95 -32.38
CA PRO A 14 16.22 13.91 -33.45
C PRO A 14 14.82 13.72 -34.04
N HIS A 15 13.90 14.63 -33.71
CA HIS A 15 12.74 14.86 -34.55
C HIS A 15 13.30 15.18 -35.93
N ARG A 16 13.24 14.22 -36.86
CA ARG A 16 13.27 14.55 -38.28
C ARG A 16 12.00 15.37 -38.53
N GLY A 17 12.17 16.69 -38.35
CA GLY A 17 11.38 17.68 -39.04
C GLY A 17 11.34 17.26 -40.50
N ARG A 18 10.12 17.07 -40.95
CA ARG A 18 9.72 16.71 -42.31
C ARG A 18 10.23 17.82 -43.24
N GLY A 19 11.50 17.73 -43.63
CA GLY A 19 12.13 18.61 -44.59
C GLY A 19 11.54 18.32 -45.96
N VAL A 20 10.59 19.15 -46.35
CA VAL A 20 9.95 19.16 -47.67
C VAL A 20 11.01 19.53 -48.71
N ALA A 21 11.66 18.53 -49.29
CA ALA A 21 12.35 18.67 -50.58
C ALA A 21 11.46 18.00 -51.63
N SER A 22 10.55 18.82 -52.14
CA SER A 22 9.79 18.60 -53.37
C SER A 22 10.75 18.20 -54.50
N HIS A 23 10.54 17.02 -55.09
CA HIS A 23 10.60 16.78 -56.53
C HIS A 23 10.34 15.30 -56.84
N GLY A 24 9.26 15.05 -57.61
CA GLY A 24 9.34 14.10 -58.72
C GLY A 24 8.97 12.64 -58.45
N ASN A 25 7.67 12.38 -58.49
CA ASN A 25 7.01 11.40 -59.36
C ASN A 25 7.16 9.87 -59.16
N ILE A 26 5.96 9.28 -59.01
CA ILE A 26 5.44 8.06 -59.68
C ILE A 26 5.43 6.74 -58.87
N HIS A 27 4.20 6.42 -58.45
CA HIS A 27 3.50 5.13 -58.41
C HIS A 27 3.89 4.07 -57.37
N GLY A 28 2.92 3.85 -56.47
CA GLY A 28 2.23 2.56 -56.42
C GLY A 28 2.75 1.58 -55.38
N GLY A 29 1.98 1.36 -54.31
CA GLY A 29 2.22 0.25 -53.40
C GLY A 29 1.61 0.44 -52.02
N ASN A 30 0.28 0.28 -51.95
CA ASN A 30 -0.45 0.05 -50.71
C ASN A 30 0.05 -1.26 -50.07
N GLY A 31 0.56 -1.20 -48.85
CA GLY A 31 1.24 -2.32 -48.22
C GLY A 31 1.37 -2.13 -46.72
N ASN A 32 0.24 -2.28 -46.05
CA ASN A 32 0.08 -2.35 -44.61
C ASN A 32 0.90 -3.52 -44.04
N ASN A 33 2.16 -3.29 -43.64
CA ASN A 33 2.95 -4.29 -42.91
C ASN A 33 3.27 -3.73 -41.53
N GLY A 34 2.42 -4.12 -40.57
CA GLY A 34 2.76 -4.07 -39.17
C GLY A 34 4.07 -4.79 -38.93
N CYS A 35 4.96 -4.15 -38.16
CA CYS A 35 6.13 -4.79 -37.58
C CYS A 35 5.65 -5.81 -36.53
N GLU A 36 5.12 -6.94 -36.99
CA GLU A 36 5.00 -8.13 -36.16
C GLU A 36 6.37 -8.78 -36.02
N GLY A 37 6.70 -9.07 -34.76
CA GLY A 37 7.94 -9.73 -34.37
C GLY A 37 8.05 -11.08 -35.06
N THR A 38 9.09 -11.21 -35.87
CA THR A 38 9.65 -12.51 -36.19
C THR A 38 11.14 -12.33 -36.13
N GLU A 39 11.78 -13.14 -35.29
CA GLU A 39 13.21 -13.27 -35.06
C GLU A 39 13.94 -13.46 -36.40
N ARG A 40 14.15 -12.36 -37.13
CA ARG A 40 14.96 -12.36 -38.34
C ARG A 40 16.41 -12.41 -37.90
N SER A 41 16.88 -13.65 -37.82
CA SER A 41 18.09 -14.12 -38.48
C SER A 41 19.24 -13.11 -38.40
N ALA A 42 20.16 -13.39 -37.48
CA ALA A 42 21.49 -12.78 -37.35
C ALA A 42 21.98 -12.24 -38.69
N MET A 43 21.69 -10.96 -38.95
CA MET A 43 22.29 -10.23 -40.03
C MET A 43 23.76 -10.18 -39.63
N TRP A 44 24.59 -10.99 -40.29
CA TRP A 44 26.03 -11.02 -40.10
C TRP A 44 26.57 -9.66 -40.56
N LEU A 45 26.45 -8.66 -39.68
CA LEU A 45 27.11 -7.38 -39.85
C LEU A 45 28.60 -7.63 -39.67
N PRO A 46 29.46 -7.11 -40.55
CA PRO A 46 30.91 -7.17 -40.34
C PRO A 46 31.25 -6.49 -39.01
N ILE A 47 31.74 -7.27 -38.04
CA ILE A 47 32.22 -6.72 -36.77
C ILE A 47 33.69 -6.33 -36.94
N ASP A 48 33.89 -5.07 -37.31
CA ASP A 48 35.22 -4.47 -37.34
C ASP A 48 35.69 -4.09 -35.92
N ASP A 49 36.98 -3.83 -35.75
CA ASP A 49 37.58 -3.42 -34.46
C ASP A 49 36.92 -2.16 -33.87
N GLU A 50 36.40 -1.26 -34.71
CA GLU A 50 35.67 -0.05 -34.30
C GLU A 50 34.30 -0.37 -33.68
N THR A 51 33.63 -1.45 -34.12
CA THR A 51 32.24 -1.79 -33.72
C THR A 51 32.19 -2.85 -32.62
N ARG A 52 33.23 -3.68 -32.51
CA ARG A 52 33.36 -4.74 -31.50
C ARG A 52 33.09 -4.27 -30.06
N PRO A 53 33.66 -3.15 -29.55
CA PRO A 53 33.38 -2.71 -28.18
C PRO A 53 31.90 -2.34 -27.96
N ILE A 54 31.22 -1.83 -28.99
CA ILE A 54 29.79 -1.47 -28.91
C ILE A 54 28.95 -2.73 -28.81
N PHE A 55 29.18 -3.72 -29.66
CA PHE A 55 28.45 -4.99 -29.61
C PHE A 55 28.70 -5.75 -28.29
N THR A 56 29.90 -5.70 -27.74
CA THR A 56 30.20 -6.24 -26.41
C THR A 56 29.40 -5.52 -25.32
N SER A 57 29.34 -4.19 -25.36
CA SER A 57 28.55 -3.38 -24.41
C SER A 57 27.04 -3.66 -24.53
N LEU A 58 26.49 -3.75 -25.75
CA LEU A 58 25.09 -4.11 -25.98
C LEU A 58 24.76 -5.53 -25.47
N SER A 59 25.66 -6.48 -25.66
CA SER A 59 25.51 -7.84 -25.15
C SER A 59 25.56 -7.87 -23.61
N LYS A 60 26.44 -7.08 -23.01
CA LYS A 60 26.53 -6.90 -21.56
C LYS A 60 25.27 -6.27 -20.97
N ILE A 61 24.71 -5.25 -21.62
CA ILE A 61 23.41 -4.65 -21.22
C ILE A 61 22.33 -5.72 -21.20
N ARG A 62 22.24 -6.53 -22.26
CA ARG A 62 21.24 -7.61 -22.33
C ARG A 62 21.41 -8.60 -21.18
N GLN A 63 22.63 -9.06 -20.92
CA GLN A 63 22.91 -9.97 -19.80
C GLN A 63 22.55 -9.34 -18.44
N GLN A 64 22.80 -8.05 -18.27
CA GLN A 64 22.42 -7.33 -17.04
C GLN A 64 20.91 -7.17 -16.89
N VAL A 65 20.17 -6.97 -17.98
CA VAL A 65 18.69 -6.92 -17.97
C VAL A 65 18.13 -8.28 -17.58
N GLU A 66 18.64 -9.38 -18.14
CA GLU A 66 18.26 -10.75 -17.76
C GLU A 66 18.58 -11.03 -16.28
N ALA A 67 19.73 -10.57 -15.76
CA ALA A 67 20.06 -10.68 -14.34
C ALA A 67 19.17 -9.80 -13.44
N LEU A 68 18.73 -8.63 -13.93
CA LEU A 68 17.80 -7.76 -13.23
C LEU A 68 16.44 -8.42 -13.05
N GLU A 69 15.96 -9.18 -14.04
CA GLU A 69 14.72 -9.97 -13.94
C GLU A 69 14.79 -11.00 -12.80
N ALA A 70 15.93 -11.67 -12.60
CA ALA A 70 16.12 -12.58 -11.48
C ALA A 70 16.06 -11.83 -10.13
N LEU A 71 16.73 -10.68 -10.01
CA LEU A 71 16.66 -9.84 -8.81
C LEU A 71 15.24 -9.33 -8.53
N HIS A 72 14.47 -9.05 -9.58
CA HIS A 72 13.09 -8.62 -9.47
C HIS A 72 12.19 -9.71 -8.85
N VAL A 73 12.40 -10.97 -9.23
CA VAL A 73 11.69 -12.11 -8.64
C VAL A 73 12.09 -12.30 -7.18
N GLU A 74 13.38 -12.22 -6.87
CA GLU A 74 13.86 -12.32 -5.47
C GLU A 74 13.27 -11.22 -4.58
N GLN A 75 13.15 -9.99 -5.09
CA GLN A 75 12.56 -8.88 -4.35
C GLN A 75 11.08 -9.14 -3.99
N LEU A 76 10.31 -9.78 -4.88
CA LEU A 76 8.91 -10.13 -4.61
C LEU A 76 8.77 -11.14 -3.46
N VAL A 77 9.75 -12.04 -3.32
CA VAL A 77 9.81 -13.01 -2.21
C VAL A 77 10.23 -12.30 -0.92
N GLU A 78 11.35 -11.57 -0.95
CA GLU A 78 11.93 -10.88 0.20
C GLU A 78 11.91 -9.35 0.02
N MET A 79 10.89 -8.70 0.60
CA MET A 79 10.70 -7.24 0.54
C MET A 79 11.61 -6.47 1.51
N CYS A 80 12.90 -6.81 1.58
CA CYS A 80 13.85 -6.14 2.47
C CYS A 80 14.57 -4.96 1.79
N ALA A 81 15.15 -4.06 2.60
CA ALA A 81 15.91 -2.91 2.11
C ALA A 81 17.11 -3.33 1.24
N ARG A 82 17.82 -4.38 1.62
CA ARG A 82 18.98 -4.90 0.89
C ARG A 82 18.65 -5.32 -0.54
N LYS A 83 17.52 -6.01 -0.76
CA LYS A 83 17.10 -6.44 -2.11
C LYS A 83 16.68 -5.24 -2.96
N ARG A 84 16.02 -4.25 -2.37
CA ARG A 84 15.70 -2.98 -3.05
C ARG A 84 16.93 -2.22 -3.48
N GLU A 85 17.94 -2.14 -2.63
CA GLU A 85 19.23 -1.53 -2.94
C GLU A 85 19.94 -2.29 -4.07
N ALA A 86 19.99 -3.62 -4.01
CA ALA A 86 20.57 -4.43 -5.08
C ALA A 86 19.90 -4.21 -6.44
N VAL A 87 18.57 -4.10 -6.47
CA VAL A 87 17.81 -3.77 -7.70
C VAL A 87 18.12 -2.35 -8.17
N HIS A 88 18.19 -1.38 -7.27
CA HIS A 88 18.56 0.00 -7.61
C HIS A 88 19.98 0.07 -8.21
N ASP A 89 20.94 -0.60 -7.60
CA ASP A 89 22.32 -0.65 -8.07
C ASP A 89 22.45 -1.33 -9.43
N ALA A 90 21.68 -2.40 -9.66
CA ALA A 90 21.63 -3.07 -10.96
C ALA A 90 21.08 -2.15 -12.06
N VAL A 91 20.00 -1.39 -11.76
CA VAL A 91 19.42 -0.42 -12.70
C VAL A 91 20.42 0.71 -13.00
N GLU A 92 21.09 1.26 -12.00
CA GLU A 92 22.10 2.32 -12.21
C GLU A 92 23.31 1.81 -13.03
N LYS A 93 23.74 0.56 -12.81
CA LYS A 93 24.76 -0.10 -13.65
C LYS A 93 24.30 -0.23 -15.10
N ILE A 94 23.07 -0.68 -15.34
CA ILE A 94 22.52 -0.76 -16.70
C ILE A 94 22.44 0.63 -17.33
N CYS A 95 22.02 1.66 -16.57
CA CYS A 95 21.90 3.02 -17.07
C CYS A 95 23.26 3.59 -17.48
N SER A 96 24.31 3.40 -16.66
CA SER A 96 25.67 3.83 -17.00
C SER A 96 26.23 3.09 -18.24
N GLU A 97 25.97 1.79 -18.37
CA GLU A 97 26.37 1.01 -19.55
C GLU A 97 25.60 1.46 -20.81
N CYS A 98 24.30 1.73 -20.69
CA CYS A 98 23.49 2.30 -21.78
C CYS A 98 24.02 3.67 -22.22
N HIS A 99 24.40 4.52 -21.27
CA HIS A 99 24.99 5.82 -21.56
C HIS A 99 26.33 5.69 -22.28
N SER A 100 27.22 4.81 -21.80
CA SER A 100 28.50 4.53 -22.43
C SER A 100 28.33 3.96 -23.86
N SER A 101 27.43 2.99 -24.03
CA SER A 101 27.02 2.46 -25.34
C SER A 101 26.59 3.57 -26.29
N ARG A 102 25.72 4.48 -25.82
CA ARG A 102 25.24 5.61 -26.60
C ARG A 102 26.38 6.54 -27.03
N GLU A 103 27.31 6.86 -26.13
CA GLU A 103 28.48 7.67 -26.47
C GLU A 103 29.38 7.01 -27.52
N MET A 104 29.60 5.70 -27.43
CA MET A 104 30.39 4.96 -28.41
C MET A 104 29.72 4.96 -29.79
N ILE A 105 28.40 4.77 -29.84
CA ILE A 105 27.61 4.86 -31.08
C ILE A 105 27.69 6.27 -31.68
N HIS A 106 27.58 7.32 -30.86
CA HIS A 106 27.74 8.71 -31.33
C HIS A 106 29.13 8.99 -31.89
N LYS A 107 30.18 8.49 -31.24
CA LYS A 107 31.56 8.60 -31.74
C LYS A 107 31.72 7.91 -33.09
N TYR A 108 31.17 6.70 -33.24
CA TYR A 108 31.18 5.97 -34.51
C TYR A 108 30.40 6.69 -35.63
N ASN A 109 29.23 7.24 -35.31
CA ASN A 109 28.42 8.02 -36.25
C ASN A 109 29.15 9.32 -36.66
N ARG A 110 29.81 10.01 -35.72
CA ARG A 110 30.64 11.19 -36.02
C ARG A 110 31.82 10.86 -36.92
N ALA A 111 32.54 9.77 -36.66
CA ALA A 111 33.62 9.31 -37.53
C ALA A 111 33.11 8.98 -38.94
N THR A 112 31.94 8.35 -39.04
CA THR A 112 31.28 8.05 -40.33
C THR A 112 30.95 9.33 -41.10
N LYS A 113 30.48 10.39 -40.44
CA LYS A 113 30.22 11.70 -41.07
C LYS A 113 31.51 12.37 -41.55
N GLN A 114 32.58 12.36 -40.73
CA GLN A 114 33.88 12.92 -41.10
C GLN A 114 34.50 12.21 -42.33
N LEU A 115 34.30 10.90 -42.45
CA LEU A 115 34.70 10.13 -43.63
C LEU A 115 33.88 10.50 -44.87
N ALA A 116 32.59 10.79 -44.71
CA ALA A 116 31.71 11.23 -45.82
C ALA A 116 32.08 12.63 -46.33
N GLU A 117 32.49 13.53 -45.44
CA GLU A 117 32.89 14.91 -45.78
C GLU A 117 34.32 14.99 -46.35
N GLY A 118 35.07 13.88 -46.37
CA GLY A 118 36.46 13.86 -46.86
C GLY A 118 37.45 14.62 -45.98
N VAL A 119 37.08 14.94 -44.73
CA VAL A 119 37.88 15.76 -43.80
C VAL A 119 39.16 15.04 -43.35
N ASN A 120 39.20 13.71 -43.44
CA ASN A 120 40.40 12.92 -43.11
C ASN A 120 41.37 12.86 -44.30
N THR A 121 42.37 13.73 -44.28
CA THR A 121 43.40 13.95 -45.31
C THR A 121 44.28 12.75 -45.68
N ASN A 122 44.23 11.63 -44.94
CA ASN A 122 45.21 10.54 -45.05
C ASN A 122 44.63 9.14 -45.36
N ARG A 123 43.31 8.96 -45.54
CA ARG A 123 42.73 7.64 -45.89
C ARG A 123 42.08 7.65 -47.26
N ARG A 124 42.21 6.52 -47.96
CA ARG A 124 41.57 6.20 -49.24
C ARG A 124 40.11 6.70 -49.24
N PRO A 125 39.64 7.36 -50.31
CA PRO A 125 38.24 7.78 -50.40
C PRO A 125 37.32 6.58 -50.20
N ILE A 126 36.37 6.73 -49.28
CA ILE A 126 35.41 5.67 -48.92
C ILE A 126 34.46 5.42 -50.09
N ASN A 127 34.21 4.15 -50.42
CA ASN A 127 33.20 3.83 -51.44
C ASN A 127 31.79 4.14 -50.90
N THR A 128 30.86 4.56 -51.76
CA THR A 128 29.46 4.80 -51.40
C THR A 128 28.80 3.59 -50.73
N ALA A 129 29.17 2.37 -51.16
CA ALA A 129 28.67 1.13 -50.54
C ALA A 129 29.13 0.98 -49.08
N GLU A 130 30.40 1.28 -48.79
CA GLU A 130 30.97 1.20 -47.44
C GLU A 130 30.37 2.28 -46.52
N LEU A 131 30.17 3.50 -47.03
CA LEU A 131 29.50 4.56 -46.27
C LEU A 131 28.07 4.17 -45.87
N ARG A 132 27.29 3.61 -46.82
CA ARG A 132 25.93 3.09 -46.55
C ARG A 132 25.96 1.97 -45.51
N MET A 133 26.92 1.05 -45.60
CA MET A 133 27.08 -0.03 -44.62
C MET A 133 27.36 0.51 -43.22
N ARG A 134 28.27 1.50 -43.08
CA ARG A 134 28.55 2.14 -41.79
C ARG A 134 27.31 2.81 -41.20
N GLN A 135 26.55 3.54 -42.01
CA GLN A 135 25.30 4.16 -41.57
C GLN A 135 24.26 3.13 -41.12
N ASN A 136 24.13 2.01 -41.83
CA ASN A 136 23.24 0.91 -41.45
C ASN A 136 23.66 0.25 -40.14
N ILE A 137 24.97 0.04 -39.91
CA ILE A 137 25.49 -0.49 -38.65
C ILE A 137 25.20 0.47 -37.49
N ALA A 138 25.44 1.78 -37.67
CA ALA A 138 25.13 2.79 -36.65
C ALA A 138 23.63 2.76 -36.28
N MET A 139 22.75 2.77 -37.28
CA MET A 139 21.31 2.69 -37.08
C MET A 139 20.90 1.39 -36.37
N PHE A 140 21.51 0.25 -36.74
CA PHE A 140 21.24 -1.02 -36.09
C PHE A 140 21.63 -1.00 -34.60
N MET A 141 22.81 -0.47 -34.26
CA MET A 141 23.26 -0.34 -32.87
C MET A 141 22.36 0.61 -32.07
N GLU A 142 21.92 1.73 -32.67
CA GLU A 142 20.93 2.63 -32.05
C GLU A 142 19.60 1.92 -31.79
N CYS A 143 19.09 1.18 -32.77
CA CYS A 143 17.85 0.40 -32.63
C CYS A 143 17.98 -0.67 -31.54
N GLN A 144 19.10 -1.39 -31.47
CA GLN A 144 19.33 -2.38 -30.42
C GLN A 144 19.38 -1.75 -29.02
N LEU A 145 20.12 -0.64 -28.87
CA LEU A 145 20.19 0.08 -27.60
C LEU A 145 18.79 0.54 -27.17
N MET A 146 18.02 1.12 -28.08
CA MET A 146 16.65 1.57 -27.80
C MET A 146 15.73 0.41 -27.44
N GLN A 147 15.86 -0.74 -28.10
CA GLN A 147 15.08 -1.93 -27.78
C GLN A 147 15.41 -2.43 -26.36
N ASN A 148 16.70 -2.48 -25.99
CA ASN A 148 17.12 -2.90 -24.65
C ASN A 148 16.59 -1.94 -23.57
N VAL A 149 16.71 -0.63 -23.78
CA VAL A 149 16.18 0.39 -22.85
C VAL A 149 14.67 0.28 -22.71
N ARG A 150 13.95 0.10 -23.83
CA ARG A 150 12.49 -0.07 -23.83
C ARG A 150 12.08 -1.33 -23.08
N ASN A 151 12.71 -2.46 -23.35
CA ASN A 151 12.41 -3.74 -22.68
C ASN A 151 12.64 -3.63 -21.17
N MET A 152 13.80 -3.11 -20.75
CA MET A 152 14.11 -2.88 -19.34
C MET A 152 13.06 -2.00 -18.66
N TRP A 153 12.62 -0.93 -19.32
CA TRP A 153 11.61 -0.03 -18.76
C TRP A 153 10.24 -0.69 -18.63
N MET A 154 9.80 -1.44 -19.65
CA MET A 154 8.54 -2.18 -19.61
C MET A 154 8.54 -3.20 -18.48
N GLU A 155 9.64 -3.95 -18.32
CA GLU A 155 9.76 -4.96 -17.27
C GLU A 155 9.84 -4.31 -15.88
N ARG A 156 10.54 -3.18 -15.74
CA ARG A 156 10.58 -2.42 -14.50
C ARG A 156 9.19 -1.89 -14.11
N LYS A 157 8.43 -1.37 -15.08
CA LYS A 157 7.05 -0.91 -14.84
C LYS A 157 6.14 -2.07 -14.43
N ALA A 158 6.21 -3.19 -15.15
CA ALA A 158 5.45 -4.39 -14.81
C ALA A 158 5.81 -4.90 -13.41
N GLN A 159 7.09 -4.87 -13.03
CA GLN A 159 7.53 -5.25 -11.70
C GLN A 159 7.01 -4.30 -10.62
N GLU A 160 7.00 -2.98 -10.85
CA GLU A 160 6.40 -2.02 -9.92
C GLU A 160 4.92 -2.33 -9.67
N GLU A 161 4.17 -2.66 -10.72
CA GLU A 161 2.77 -3.10 -10.62
C GLU A 161 2.64 -4.41 -9.83
N ARG A 162 3.50 -5.40 -10.08
CA ARG A 162 3.53 -6.67 -9.32
C ARG A 162 3.85 -6.44 -7.83
N LEU A 163 4.76 -5.53 -7.51
CA LEU A 163 5.11 -5.17 -6.14
C LEU A 163 3.93 -4.50 -5.43
N VAL A 164 3.27 -3.54 -6.09
CA VAL A 164 2.08 -2.88 -5.55
C VAL A 164 0.97 -3.88 -5.29
N ASP A 165 0.69 -4.78 -6.23
CA ASP A 165 -0.33 -5.81 -6.06
C ASP A 165 0.01 -6.80 -4.94
N ALA A 166 1.26 -7.25 -4.85
CA ALA A 166 1.72 -8.10 -3.76
C ALA A 166 1.60 -7.41 -2.38
N THR A 167 1.98 -6.14 -2.28
CA THR A 167 1.85 -5.35 -1.05
C THR A 167 0.38 -5.11 -0.70
N ALA A 168 -0.49 -4.85 -1.68
CA ALA A 168 -1.93 -4.70 -1.47
C ALA A 168 -2.58 -6.00 -0.96
N ARG A 169 -2.18 -7.15 -1.52
CA ARG A 169 -2.62 -8.47 -1.03
C ARG A 169 -2.19 -8.72 0.42
N ARG A 170 -0.96 -8.36 0.79
CA ARG A 170 -0.46 -8.46 2.18
C ARG A 170 -1.22 -7.53 3.12
N LEU A 171 -1.49 -6.30 2.70
CA LEU A 171 -2.31 -5.33 3.44
C LEU A 171 -3.71 -5.90 3.70
N LYS A 172 -4.37 -6.42 2.66
CA LYS A 172 -5.69 -7.04 2.80
C LYS A 172 -5.67 -8.28 3.68
N ALA A 173 -4.67 -9.15 3.56
CA ALA A 173 -4.56 -10.33 4.43
C ALA A 173 -4.37 -9.97 5.91
N ARG A 174 -3.70 -8.85 6.20
CA ARG A 174 -3.42 -8.41 7.58
C ARG A 174 -4.54 -7.56 8.19
N PHE A 175 -5.21 -6.74 7.39
CA PHE A 175 -6.16 -5.74 7.86
C PHE A 175 -7.58 -5.91 7.32
N GLY A 176 -7.78 -6.76 6.31
CA GLY A 176 -9.07 -6.95 5.63
C GLY A 176 -9.94 -8.04 6.23
N VAL A 177 -9.45 -8.82 7.21
CA VAL A 177 -10.24 -9.83 7.91
C VAL A 177 -10.43 -9.38 9.36
N VAL A 178 -11.57 -8.74 9.61
CA VAL A 178 -12.19 -8.72 10.95
C VAL A 178 -13.43 -9.64 10.87
N GLU A 179 -13.25 -10.87 10.39
CA GLU A 179 -14.24 -11.93 10.56
C GLU A 179 -14.16 -12.36 12.03
N ASN A 180 -15.01 -11.75 12.87
CA ASN A 180 -15.52 -12.23 14.18
C ASN A 180 -15.82 -11.09 15.17
N SER A 181 -16.21 -9.88 14.74
CA SER A 181 -17.01 -9.02 15.61
C SER A 181 -18.49 -9.23 15.28
N VAL A 182 -19.17 -9.99 16.13
CA VAL A 182 -20.60 -10.36 16.09
C VAL A 182 -21.54 -9.15 16.30
N ASP A 183 -21.08 -7.93 16.02
CA ASP A 183 -21.88 -6.72 16.17
C ASP A 183 -22.16 -6.09 14.81
N GLU A 184 -23.37 -6.31 14.30
CA GLU A 184 -23.88 -5.83 13.00
C GLU A 184 -23.96 -4.30 12.85
N ASN A 185 -23.48 -3.50 13.81
CA ASN A 185 -23.71 -2.04 13.81
C ASN A 185 -22.46 -1.16 13.89
N PHE A 186 -21.25 -1.72 13.76
CA PHE A 186 -20.10 -0.89 13.39
C PHE A 186 -19.74 -1.17 11.94
N ASN A 187 -19.85 -0.15 11.09
CA ASN A 187 -19.22 -0.05 9.76
C ASN A 187 -17.69 -0.15 9.91
N ARG A 188 -17.20 -1.31 10.35
CA ARG A 188 -15.85 -1.51 10.86
C ARG A 188 -14.99 -2.01 9.70
N GLY A 189 -14.50 -1.03 8.93
CA GLY A 189 -13.15 -1.10 8.39
C GLY A 189 -12.82 -2.23 7.42
N GLU A 190 -13.76 -2.67 6.58
CA GLU A 190 -13.35 -3.34 5.34
C GLU A 190 -12.48 -2.35 4.54
N MET A 191 -11.17 -2.60 4.52
CA MET A 191 -10.28 -1.81 3.69
C MET A 191 -10.66 -2.04 2.22
N THR A 192 -11.22 -1.02 1.59
CA THR A 192 -11.61 -1.07 0.18
C THR A 192 -10.40 -1.42 -0.70
N VAL A 193 -10.64 -2.11 -1.81
CA VAL A 193 -9.57 -2.53 -2.73
C VAL A 193 -8.77 -1.31 -3.21
N GLU A 194 -9.44 -0.20 -3.50
CA GLU A 194 -8.81 1.06 -3.92
C GLU A 194 -7.91 1.66 -2.83
N HIS A 195 -8.39 1.70 -1.58
CA HIS A 195 -7.59 2.22 -0.48
C HIS A 195 -6.37 1.34 -0.19
N SER A 196 -6.53 0.01 -0.28
CA SER A 196 -5.41 -0.92 -0.16
C SER A 196 -4.34 -0.71 -1.22
N LEU A 197 -4.74 -0.44 -2.48
CA LEU A 197 -3.83 -0.14 -3.58
C LEU A 197 -3.15 1.21 -3.40
N GLU A 198 -3.87 2.22 -2.91
CA GLU A 198 -3.27 3.53 -2.63
C GLU A 198 -2.20 3.46 -1.53
N ILE A 199 -2.51 2.78 -0.42
CA ILE A 199 -1.54 2.56 0.66
C ILE A 199 -0.37 1.74 0.13
N ALA A 200 -0.61 0.67 -0.63
CA ALA A 200 0.44 -0.15 -1.22
C ALA A 200 1.40 0.66 -2.09
N ARG A 201 0.88 1.54 -2.97
CA ARG A 201 1.72 2.45 -3.78
C ARG A 201 2.59 3.35 -2.92
N ARG A 202 2.04 3.93 -1.85
CA ARG A 202 2.79 4.78 -0.92
C ARG A 202 3.85 3.99 -0.16
N LEU A 203 3.54 2.76 0.27
CA LEU A 203 4.46 1.89 0.97
C LEU A 203 5.62 1.41 0.08
N VAL A 204 5.32 0.99 -1.15
CA VAL A 204 6.35 0.61 -2.14
C VAL A 204 7.24 1.81 -2.48
N ALA A 205 6.67 3.01 -2.61
CA ALA A 205 7.43 4.23 -2.92
C ALA A 205 8.32 4.70 -1.76
N THR A 206 7.88 4.60 -0.51
CA THR A 206 8.66 4.97 0.67
C THR A 206 9.65 3.89 1.09
N GLY A 207 9.35 2.63 0.73
CA GLY A 207 10.19 1.51 1.12
C GLY A 207 10.18 1.21 2.62
N ASN A 208 9.16 1.69 3.34
CA ASN A 208 9.06 1.54 4.79
C ASN A 208 8.03 0.49 5.20
N GLU A 209 7.69 -0.44 4.31
CA GLU A 209 6.70 -1.50 4.54
C GLU A 209 6.82 -2.13 5.93
N ASP A 210 7.94 -2.80 6.23
CA ASP A 210 8.12 -3.54 7.49
C ASP A 210 7.98 -2.64 8.73
N ARG A 211 8.52 -1.42 8.66
CA ARG A 211 8.44 -0.45 9.76
C ARG A 211 7.01 0.02 9.98
N SER A 212 6.31 0.39 8.90
CA SER A 212 4.91 0.81 8.96
C SER A 212 4.02 -0.32 9.46
N PHE A 213 4.28 -1.56 9.05
CA PHE A 213 3.54 -2.72 9.55
C PHE A 213 3.83 -3.02 11.03
N SER A 214 5.08 -2.90 11.49
CA SER A 214 5.40 -3.07 12.91
C SER A 214 4.66 -2.02 13.76
N LEU A 215 4.70 -0.75 13.36
CA LEU A 215 4.00 0.32 14.06
C LEU A 215 2.48 0.10 14.08
N ALA A 216 1.89 -0.32 12.95
CA ALA A 216 0.46 -0.61 12.88
C ALA A 216 0.06 -1.80 13.78
N ARG A 217 0.90 -2.83 13.88
CA ARG A 217 0.67 -3.97 14.77
C ARG A 217 0.74 -3.55 16.24
N ASP A 218 1.77 -2.80 16.61
CA ASP A 218 1.96 -2.37 18.01
C ASP A 218 0.81 -1.45 18.44
N GLU A 219 0.33 -0.60 17.54
CA GLU A 219 -0.85 0.26 17.79
C GLU A 219 -2.16 -0.55 17.86
N LEU A 220 -2.36 -1.55 16.99
CA LEU A 220 -3.53 -2.44 17.07
C LEU A 220 -3.54 -3.23 18.39
N GLU A 221 -2.39 -3.70 18.84
CA GLU A 221 -2.25 -4.40 20.12
C GLU A 221 -2.57 -3.47 21.30
N ARG A 222 -2.11 -2.21 21.24
CA ARG A 222 -2.47 -1.17 22.23
C ARG A 222 -3.98 -0.94 22.27
N VAL A 223 -4.62 -0.74 21.11
CA VAL A 223 -6.07 -0.53 21.00
C VAL A 223 -6.85 -1.74 21.52
N THR A 224 -6.38 -2.96 21.24
CA THR A 224 -7.00 -4.20 21.71
C THR A 224 -6.97 -4.30 23.23
N ARG A 225 -5.83 -4.02 23.87
CA ARG A 225 -5.73 -3.97 25.34
C ARG A 225 -6.66 -2.93 25.95
N THR A 226 -6.75 -1.75 25.34
CA THR A 226 -7.68 -0.70 25.81
C THR A 226 -9.14 -1.11 25.64
N ARG A 227 -9.49 -1.78 24.53
CA ARG A 227 -10.84 -2.35 24.35
C ARG A 227 -11.16 -3.37 25.43
N ASP A 228 -10.24 -4.30 25.71
CA ASP A 228 -10.46 -5.34 26.70
C ASP A 228 -10.64 -4.76 28.11
N ALA A 229 -9.86 -3.74 28.46
CA ALA A 229 -10.02 -3.01 29.72
C ALA A 229 -11.36 -2.24 29.80
N VAL A 230 -11.87 -1.71 28.67
CA VAL A 230 -13.19 -1.07 28.61
C VAL A 230 -14.31 -2.09 28.76
N LEU A 231 -14.17 -3.29 28.18
CA LEU A 231 -15.15 -4.37 28.35
C LEU A 231 -15.19 -4.89 29.79
N GLU A 232 -14.04 -5.00 30.45
CA GLU A 232 -13.95 -5.32 31.88
C GLU A 232 -14.65 -4.25 32.73
N LEU A 233 -14.38 -2.96 32.45
CA LEU A 233 -15.06 -1.86 33.13
C LEU A 233 -16.57 -1.85 32.88
N GLU A 234 -17.01 -2.20 31.66
CA GLU A 234 -18.43 -2.32 31.34
C GLU A 234 -19.10 -3.42 32.17
N GLN A 235 -18.45 -4.57 32.32
CA GLN A 235 -18.92 -5.66 33.18
C GLN A 235 -19.02 -5.21 34.64
N ASP A 236 -17.99 -4.56 35.18
CA ASP A 236 -17.99 -4.03 36.55
C ASP A 236 -19.15 -3.03 36.77
N MET A 237 -19.44 -2.19 35.77
CA MET A 237 -20.56 -1.26 35.83
C MET A 237 -21.92 -1.98 35.80
N GLN A 238 -22.05 -3.07 35.04
CA GLN A 238 -23.26 -3.90 35.05
C GLN A 238 -23.48 -4.58 36.41
N ASP A 239 -22.42 -5.12 37.01
CA ASP A 239 -22.46 -5.73 38.34
C ASP A 239 -22.85 -4.69 39.41
N LEU A 240 -22.33 -3.47 39.31
CA LEU A 240 -22.68 -2.35 40.19
C LEU A 240 -24.17 -1.94 40.04
N LEU A 241 -24.69 -1.93 38.81
CA LEU A 241 -26.11 -1.67 38.55
C LEU A 241 -27.00 -2.75 39.20
N GLN A 242 -26.60 -4.01 39.12
CA GLN A 242 -27.31 -5.11 39.77
C GLN A 242 -27.31 -4.93 41.30
N LEU A 243 -26.17 -4.59 41.90
CA LEU A 243 -26.07 -4.33 43.34
C LEU A 243 -27.00 -3.19 43.77
N PHE A 244 -27.11 -2.12 42.98
CA PHE A 244 -28.06 -1.04 43.27
C PHE A 244 -29.51 -1.48 43.15
N SER A 245 -29.84 -2.35 42.19
CA SER A 245 -31.19 -2.91 42.06
C SER A 245 -31.54 -3.77 43.29
N ASP A 246 -30.63 -4.62 43.74
CA ASP A 246 -30.82 -5.46 44.94
C ASP A 246 -30.96 -4.60 46.20
N LEU A 247 -30.15 -3.53 46.33
CA LEU A 247 -30.25 -2.58 47.43
C LEU A 247 -31.61 -1.86 47.44
N GLN A 248 -32.13 -1.48 46.26
CA GLN A 248 -33.44 -0.86 46.14
C GLN A 248 -34.56 -1.80 46.61
N LEU A 249 -34.51 -3.08 46.23
CA LEU A 249 -35.47 -4.09 46.70
C LEU A 249 -35.39 -4.27 48.22
N LEU A 250 -34.17 -4.31 48.78
CA LEU A 250 -33.96 -4.41 50.23
C LEU A 250 -34.55 -3.22 50.98
N LEU A 251 -34.30 -2.00 50.48
CA LEU A 251 -34.83 -0.76 51.05
C LEU A 251 -36.35 -0.71 50.99
N GLN A 252 -36.96 -1.19 49.90
CA GLN A 252 -38.41 -1.30 49.80
C GLN A 252 -38.98 -2.26 50.85
N GLY A 253 -38.39 -3.44 51.00
CA GLY A 253 -38.80 -4.39 52.05
C GLY A 253 -38.65 -3.83 53.47
N GLN A 254 -37.58 -3.08 53.73
CA GLN A 254 -37.39 -2.38 55.01
C GLN A 254 -38.44 -1.28 55.22
N HIS A 255 -38.80 -0.54 54.17
CA HIS A 255 -39.83 0.48 54.22
C HIS A 255 -41.21 -0.12 54.58
N GLU A 256 -41.59 -1.24 53.96
CA GLU A 256 -42.83 -1.95 54.27
C GLU A 256 -42.88 -2.45 55.72
N GLN A 257 -41.76 -2.98 56.23
CA GLN A 257 -41.64 -3.37 57.64
C GLN A 257 -41.79 -2.18 58.59
N LEU A 258 -41.20 -1.03 58.27
CA LEU A 258 -41.34 0.19 59.06
C LEU A 258 -42.80 0.66 59.11
N ILE A 259 -43.56 0.55 58.01
CA ILE A 259 -44.99 0.86 57.98
C ILE A 259 -45.77 -0.06 58.93
N LEU A 260 -45.51 -1.36 58.91
CA LEU A 260 -46.16 -2.32 59.81
C LEU A 260 -45.83 -2.05 61.29
N ILE A 261 -44.58 -1.71 61.59
CA ILE A 261 -44.17 -1.33 62.95
C ILE A 261 -44.91 -0.06 63.38
N GLN A 262 -45.00 0.95 62.51
CA GLN A 262 -45.73 2.18 62.80
C GLN A 262 -47.20 1.89 63.12
N GLN A 263 -47.88 1.05 62.32
CA GLN A 263 -49.27 0.66 62.57
C GLN A 263 -49.45 -0.05 63.92
N ASN A 264 -48.56 -1.00 64.25
CA ASN A 264 -48.61 -1.70 65.54
C ASN A 264 -48.39 -0.74 66.73
N VAL A 265 -47.52 0.26 66.57
CA VAL A 265 -47.30 1.30 67.60
C VAL A 265 -48.53 2.18 67.76
N GLU A 266 -49.18 2.56 66.66
CA GLU A 266 -50.42 3.33 66.68
C GLU A 266 -51.56 2.54 67.36
N GLU A 267 -51.73 1.25 67.03
CA GLU A 267 -52.71 0.37 67.67
C GLU A 267 -52.42 0.18 69.17
N SER A 268 -51.15 -0.05 69.53
CA SER A 268 -50.74 -0.13 70.93
C SER A 268 -51.05 1.16 71.69
N CYS A 269 -50.82 2.33 71.08
CA CYS A 269 -51.17 3.62 71.68
C CYS A 269 -52.69 3.74 71.90
N GLN A 270 -53.52 3.36 70.91
CA GLN A 270 -54.98 3.36 71.05
C GLN A 270 -55.46 2.43 72.16
N ASN A 271 -54.92 1.22 72.23
CA ASN A 271 -55.22 0.25 73.28
C ASN A 271 -54.83 0.77 74.67
N LEU A 272 -53.70 1.48 74.78
CA LEU A 272 -53.28 2.13 76.04
C LEU A 272 -54.24 3.26 76.44
N VAL A 273 -54.68 4.09 75.49
CA VAL A 273 -55.68 5.14 75.75
C VAL A 273 -57.00 4.53 76.24
N ALA A 274 -57.54 3.54 75.52
CA ALA A 274 -58.77 2.84 75.92
C ALA A 274 -58.62 2.17 77.30
N SER A 275 -57.47 1.54 77.56
CA SER A 275 -57.17 0.94 78.87
C SER A 275 -57.13 1.98 79.99
N ALA A 276 -56.54 3.15 79.73
CA ALA A 276 -56.52 4.26 80.68
C ALA A 276 -57.93 4.79 80.97
N GLU A 277 -58.78 4.92 79.95
CA GLU A 277 -60.19 5.33 80.08
C GLU A 277 -61.01 4.32 80.90
N HIS A 278 -60.88 3.01 80.60
CA HIS A 278 -61.54 1.96 81.38
C HIS A 278 -61.09 1.95 82.84
N LEU A 279 -59.80 2.17 83.10
CA LEU A 279 -59.26 2.24 84.45
C LEU A 279 -59.78 3.49 85.20
N GLN A 280 -59.94 4.61 84.51
CA GLN A 280 -60.56 5.81 85.05
C GLN A 280 -62.05 5.60 85.36
N ALA A 281 -62.81 4.96 84.47
CA ALA A 281 -64.21 4.61 84.69
C ALA A 281 -64.36 3.65 85.88
N ALA A 282 -63.53 2.59 85.96
CA ALA A 282 -63.51 1.65 87.08
C ALA A 282 -63.22 2.36 88.43
N LYS A 283 -62.27 3.31 88.44
CA LYS A 283 -62.01 4.17 89.60
C LYS A 283 -63.25 4.99 90.00
N GLN A 284 -63.99 5.55 89.04
CA GLN A 284 -65.23 6.29 89.33
C GLN A 284 -66.34 5.39 89.87
N HIS A 285 -66.55 4.21 89.29
CA HIS A 285 -67.53 3.23 89.80
C HIS A 285 -67.20 2.82 91.22
N LYS A 286 -65.94 2.47 91.52
CA LYS A 286 -65.51 2.12 92.89
C LYS A 286 -65.83 3.24 93.90
N LYS A 287 -65.61 4.52 93.53
CA LYS A 287 -65.97 5.67 94.38
C LYS A 287 -67.48 5.75 94.60
N LYS A 288 -68.31 5.59 93.56
CA LYS A 288 -69.78 5.62 93.67
C LYS A 288 -70.33 4.46 94.49
N SER A 289 -69.86 3.23 94.27
CA SER A 289 -70.31 2.04 95.02
C SER A 289 -69.99 2.14 96.51
N CYS A 290 -68.86 2.76 96.88
CA CYS A 290 -68.49 2.95 98.27
C CYS A 290 -69.37 4.00 98.99
N CYS A 291 -69.95 4.96 98.25
CA CYS A 291 -70.88 5.94 98.82
C CYS A 291 -72.33 5.44 98.94
N VAL A 292 -72.71 4.33 98.30
CA VAL A 292 -74.06 3.73 98.43
C VAL A 292 -74.13 2.73 99.60
N LEU A 293 -72.99 2.31 100.15
CA LEU A 293 -72.89 1.41 101.31
C LEU A 293 -72.71 2.15 102.65
N GLN A 294 -73.02 3.45 102.70
CA GLN A 294 -73.18 4.22 103.95
C GLN A 294 -74.65 4.61 104.11
#